data_AF-A0A3N6GNG1-F1
#
_entry.id   AF-A0A3N6GNG1-F1
#
_cell.length_a   1.000
_cell.length_b   1.000
_cell.length_c   1.000
_cell.angle_alpha   90.00
_cell.angle_beta   90.00
_cell.angle_gamma   90.00
#
_symmetry.space_group_name_H-M   'P 1'
#
loop_
_entity.id
_entity.type
_entity.pdbx_description
1 polymer ?
#
loop_
_entity_poly.entity_id
_entity_poly.type
_entity_poly.pdbx_seq_one_letter_code
_entity_poly.pdbx_strand_id
1 'polypeptide(L)'
;MRIKLIDFDEHALVVTVTRSGIASVVHPSMCGVAAAATLRDLAEQIEAAHSATVCAPDAEPEAQQPAQPETLGLGGAFDADREVWTDGTGHAWDLTVTWGSVGNLRWRWTGGTTEAGVPLMRTGEGTEPQPFDLVWALYGPLFAAAGDRA
;
A
#
# COMPACT_ATOMS: atom_id res chain seq x y z
N MET A 1 9.35 2.68 -32.26
CA MET A 1 9.31 1.28 -31.78
C MET A 1 10.07 1.23 -30.45
N ARG A 2 9.41 0.91 -29.34
CA ARG A 2 10.07 0.71 -28.03
C ARG A 2 10.08 -0.78 -27.75
N ILE A 3 11.25 -1.40 -27.76
CA ILE A 3 11.41 -2.80 -27.36
C ILE A 3 11.54 -2.81 -25.84
N LYS A 4 10.65 -3.52 -25.14
CA LYS A 4 10.84 -3.86 -23.73
C LYS A 4 11.40 -5.27 -23.67
N LEU A 5 12.61 -5.41 -23.13
CA LEU A 5 13.14 -6.71 -22.74
C LEU A 5 12.63 -7.00 -21.32
N ILE A 6 12.09 -8.20 -21.11
CA ILE A 6 11.72 -8.68 -19.78
C ILE A 6 12.67 -9.82 -19.45
N ASP A 7 13.36 -9.69 -18.32
CA ASP A 7 14.23 -10.74 -17.81
C ASP A 7 13.37 -11.79 -17.08
N PHE A 8 13.38 -13.01 -17.60
CA PHE A 8 12.60 -14.12 -17.07
C PHE A 8 13.31 -14.87 -15.93
N ASP A 9 14.60 -14.61 -15.71
CA ASP A 9 15.31 -15.11 -14.54
C ASP A 9 14.99 -14.28 -13.29
N GLU A 10 14.63 -13.01 -13.48
CA GLU A 10 14.21 -12.11 -12.39
C GLU A 10 12.73 -12.27 -12.04
N HIS A 11 11.88 -12.71 -12.98
CA HIS A 11 10.41 -12.68 -12.82
C HIS A 11 9.79 -14.07 -13.00
N ALA A 12 9.20 -14.60 -11.92
CA ALA A 12 8.58 -15.93 -11.93
C ALA A 12 7.23 -16.00 -12.68
N LEU A 13 6.57 -14.86 -12.85
CA LEU A 13 5.29 -14.72 -13.55
C LEU A 13 5.24 -13.34 -14.21
N VAL A 14 4.89 -13.30 -15.49
CA VAL A 14 4.77 -12.08 -16.28
C VAL A 14 3.41 -12.06 -16.96
N VAL A 15 2.62 -11.02 -16.68
CA VAL A 15 1.35 -10.76 -17.34
C VAL A 15 1.53 -9.54 -18.23
N THR A 16 1.13 -9.65 -19.48
CA THR A 16 1.10 -8.53 -20.43
C THR A 16 -0.31 -8.38 -20.97
N VAL A 17 -0.76 -7.13 -21.11
CA VAL A 17 -2.04 -6.80 -21.73
C VAL A 17 -1.76 -5.81 -22.84
N THR A 18 -2.15 -6.14 -24.07
CA THR A 18 -2.01 -5.22 -25.20
C THR A 18 -3.00 -4.08 -25.07
N ARG A 19 -2.78 -2.99 -25.84
CA ARG A 19 -3.78 -1.91 -25.94
C ARG A 19 -5.15 -2.37 -26.44
N SER A 20 -5.22 -3.50 -27.14
CA SER A 20 -6.47 -4.12 -27.59
C SER A 20 -7.09 -5.05 -26.54
N GLY A 21 -6.55 -5.09 -25.32
CA GLY A 21 -7.04 -5.92 -24.22
C GLY A 21 -6.64 -7.39 -24.32
N ILE A 22 -5.73 -7.77 -25.22
CA ILE A 22 -5.28 -9.17 -25.32
C ILE A 22 -4.28 -9.42 -24.21
N ALA A 23 -4.66 -10.31 -23.28
CA ALA A 23 -3.78 -10.75 -22.21
C ALA A 23 -2.91 -11.93 -22.64
N SER A 24 -1.65 -11.92 -22.23
CA SER A 24 -0.72 -13.05 -22.34
C SER A 24 0.02 -13.24 -21.02
N VAL A 25 0.15 -14.51 -20.62
CA VAL A 25 0.79 -14.91 -19.37
C VAL A 25 1.99 -15.80 -19.70
N VAL A 26 3.16 -15.43 -19.17
CA VAL A 26 4.38 -16.22 -19.27
C VAL A 26 4.83 -16.56 -17.84
N HIS A 27 5.05 -17.84 -17.56
CA HIS A 27 5.38 -18.34 -16.22
C HIS A 27 6.58 -19.31 -16.28
N PRO A 28 7.78 -18.78 -16.60
CA PRO A 28 8.93 -19.60 -17.00
C PRO A 28 9.46 -20.50 -15.89
N SER A 29 9.31 -20.08 -14.63
CA SER A 29 9.79 -20.81 -13.44
C SER A 29 8.66 -21.21 -12.48
N MET A 30 7.40 -21.11 -12.92
CA MET A 30 6.23 -21.40 -12.08
C MET A 30 5.32 -22.45 -12.72
N CYS A 31 4.79 -23.36 -11.90
CA CYS A 31 3.76 -24.31 -12.32
C CYS A 31 2.49 -23.56 -12.74
N GLY A 32 1.86 -23.95 -13.85
CA GLY A 32 0.66 -23.27 -14.36
C GLY A 32 -0.51 -23.22 -13.36
N VAL A 33 -0.65 -24.22 -12.49
CA VAL A 33 -1.68 -24.21 -11.43
C VAL A 33 -1.37 -23.17 -10.35
N ALA A 34 -0.09 -23.05 -9.97
CA ALA A 34 0.35 -22.03 -9.01
C ALA A 34 0.21 -20.63 -9.61
N ALA A 35 0.59 -20.45 -10.89
CA ALA A 35 0.40 -19.19 -11.61
C ALA A 35 -1.09 -18.79 -11.65
N ALA A 36 -1.98 -19.74 -11.94
CA ALA A 36 -3.42 -19.48 -11.93
C ALA A 36 -3.95 -19.10 -10.53
N ALA A 37 -3.43 -19.71 -9.46
CA ALA A 37 -3.79 -19.32 -8.09
C ALA A 37 -3.34 -17.88 -7.79
N THR A 38 -2.07 -17.55 -8.06
CA THR A 38 -1.54 -16.19 -7.87
C THR A 38 -2.32 -15.15 -8.66
N LEU A 39 -2.76 -15.45 -9.89
CA LEU A 39 -3.58 -14.52 -10.67
C LEU A 39 -4.96 -14.28 -10.05
N ARG A 40 -5.56 -15.27 -9.39
CA ARG A 40 -6.82 -15.08 -8.65
C ARG A 40 -6.60 -14.22 -7.42
N ASP A 41 -5.55 -14.49 -6.64
CA ASP A 41 -5.22 -13.69 -5.46
C ASP A 41 -4.95 -12.21 -5.84
N LEU A 42 -4.32 -11.97 -6.99
CA LEU A 42 -4.12 -10.63 -7.54
C LEU A 42 -5.44 -9.98 -7.97
N ALA A 43 -6.34 -10.72 -8.61
CA ALA A 43 -7.65 -10.21 -8.99
C ALA A 43 -8.45 -9.79 -7.74
N GLU A 44 -8.49 -10.62 -6.70
CA GLU A 44 -9.15 -10.32 -5.44
C GLU A 44 -8.57 -9.06 -4.77
N GLN A 45 -7.25 -8.88 -4.80
CA GLN A 45 -6.60 -7.67 -4.29
C GLN A 45 -6.98 -6.42 -5.09
N ILE A 46 -7.03 -6.51 -6.41
CA ILE A 46 -7.42 -5.39 -7.27
C ILE A 46 -8.88 -5.01 -7.01
N GLU A 47 -9.77 -6.00 -6.87
CA GLU A 47 -11.17 -5.79 -6.55
C GLU A 47 -11.35 -5.17 -5.16
N ALA A 48 -10.61 -5.65 -4.15
CA ALA A 48 -10.65 -5.11 -2.80
C ALA A 48 -10.10 -3.67 -2.72
N ALA A 49 -9.12 -3.32 -3.57
CA ALA A 49 -8.58 -1.97 -3.67
C ALA A 49 -9.46 -1.02 -4.48
N HIS A 50 -10.46 -1.54 -5.21
CA HIS A 50 -11.35 -0.72 -6.01
C HIS A 50 -12.40 -0.04 -5.11
N SER A 51 -12.45 1.30 -5.14
CA SER A 51 -13.50 2.04 -4.42
C SER A 51 -14.90 1.69 -4.96
N ALA A 52 -15.95 1.84 -4.16
CA ALA A 52 -17.33 1.51 -4.57
C ALA A 52 -17.89 2.40 -5.72
N THR A 53 -17.07 3.29 -6.28
CA THR A 53 -17.43 4.18 -7.38
C THR A 53 -17.57 3.39 -8.67
N VAL A 54 -18.65 3.63 -9.42
CA VAL A 54 -18.94 2.94 -10.70
C VAL A 54 -17.82 3.20 -11.70
N CYS A 55 -17.18 2.15 -12.22
CA CYS A 55 -16.25 2.27 -13.35
C CYS A 55 -17.04 2.77 -14.57
N ALA A 56 -16.83 4.01 -14.99
CA ALA A 56 -17.35 4.48 -16.26
C ALA A 56 -16.45 3.92 -17.39
N PRO A 57 -16.98 3.13 -18.34
CA PRO A 57 -16.17 2.47 -19.37
C PRO A 57 -15.50 3.45 -20.35
N ASP A 58 -15.99 4.69 -20.40
CA ASP A 58 -15.43 5.80 -21.21
C ASP A 58 -14.68 6.84 -20.37
N ALA A 59 -14.48 6.60 -19.06
CA ALA A 59 -13.53 7.43 -18.33
C ALA A 59 -12.16 7.24 -18.99
N GLU A 60 -11.51 8.35 -19.38
CA GLU A 60 -10.09 8.29 -19.71
C GLU A 60 -9.42 7.53 -18.56
N PRO A 61 -8.57 6.51 -18.84
CA PRO A 61 -7.84 5.86 -17.77
C PRO A 61 -7.14 6.98 -17.04
N GLU A 62 -7.58 7.22 -15.80
CA GLU A 62 -6.99 8.25 -14.95
C GLU A 62 -5.51 8.02 -15.11
N ALA A 63 -4.82 9.00 -15.73
CA ALA A 63 -3.39 8.93 -15.81
C ALA A 63 -3.00 8.61 -14.38
N GLN A 64 -2.33 7.48 -14.17
CA GLN A 64 -1.78 7.10 -12.87
C GLN A 64 -0.77 8.19 -12.54
N GLN A 65 -1.25 9.36 -12.15
CA GLN A 65 -0.58 10.24 -11.25
C GLN A 65 -0.20 9.30 -10.12
N PRO A 66 1.09 9.21 -9.76
CA PRO A 66 1.47 8.43 -8.60
C PRO A 66 0.50 8.83 -7.50
N ALA A 67 -0.32 7.88 -7.06
CA ALA A 67 -1.48 8.15 -6.22
C ALA A 67 -1.02 9.13 -5.16
N GLN A 68 -1.51 10.37 -5.23
CA GLN A 68 -1.20 11.30 -4.15
C GLN A 68 -1.71 10.57 -2.90
N PRO A 69 -0.86 10.35 -1.89
CA PRO A 69 -1.26 9.56 -0.73
C PRO A 69 -2.59 10.14 -0.25
N GLU A 70 -3.65 9.32 -0.27
CA GLU A 70 -5.00 9.76 0.07
C GLU A 70 -4.91 10.57 1.35
N THR A 71 -5.40 11.81 1.35
CA THR A 71 -5.18 12.68 2.51
C THR A 71 -5.88 12.07 3.71
N LEU A 72 -5.13 11.77 4.76
CA LEU A 72 -5.69 11.44 6.07
C LEU A 72 -6.56 12.64 6.46
N GLY A 73 -7.88 12.47 6.48
CA GLY A 73 -8.83 13.55 6.71
C GLY A 73 -8.50 14.35 7.98
N LEU A 74 -8.96 15.59 8.07
CA LEU A 74 -8.70 16.41 9.26
C LEU A 74 -9.30 15.76 10.50
N GLY A 75 -8.46 15.56 11.52
CA GLY A 75 -8.84 14.93 12.78
C GLY A 75 -8.59 13.43 12.80
N GLY A 76 -8.78 12.83 13.97
CA GLY A 76 -8.62 11.41 14.17
C GLY A 76 -8.93 11.04 15.61
N ALA A 77 -9.25 9.78 15.86
CA ALA A 77 -9.59 9.27 17.17
C ALA A 77 -8.63 8.14 17.54
N PHE A 78 -7.97 8.28 18.67
CA PHE A 78 -7.12 7.23 19.22
C PHE A 78 -7.90 6.39 20.24
N ASP A 79 -7.98 5.09 19.98
CA ASP A 79 -8.48 4.08 20.91
C ASP A 79 -7.28 3.44 21.62
N ALA A 80 -7.05 3.85 22.87
CA ALA A 80 -5.91 3.40 23.66
C ALA A 80 -6.02 1.93 24.08
N ASP A 81 -7.24 1.41 24.27
CA ASP A 81 -7.44 0.02 24.71
C ASP A 81 -7.13 -0.97 23.59
N ARG A 82 -7.33 -0.53 22.34
CA ARG A 82 -7.09 -1.35 21.14
C ARG A 82 -5.79 -1.01 20.43
N GLU A 83 -5.10 0.05 20.84
CA GLU A 83 -3.94 0.62 20.16
C GLU A 83 -4.22 0.87 18.67
N VAL A 84 -5.42 1.40 18.38
CA VAL A 84 -5.88 1.71 17.02
C VAL A 84 -6.12 3.21 16.90
N TRP A 85 -5.61 3.81 15.83
CA TRP A 85 -5.94 5.18 15.48
C TRP A 85 -6.82 5.22 14.25
N THR A 86 -7.96 5.89 14.34
CA THR A 86 -8.86 6.10 13.20
C THR A 86 -8.64 7.50 12.65
N ASP A 87 -8.26 7.63 11.38
CA ASP A 87 -8.05 8.93 10.76
C ASP A 87 -9.38 9.65 10.43
N GLY A 88 -9.30 10.90 9.96
CA GLY A 88 -10.46 11.70 9.61
C GLY A 88 -11.26 11.20 8.40
N THR A 89 -10.78 10.16 7.69
CA THR A 89 -11.55 9.46 6.65
C THR A 89 -12.31 8.25 7.19
N GLY A 90 -12.04 7.84 8.44
CA GLY A 90 -12.61 6.66 9.06
C GLY A 90 -11.77 5.39 8.86
N HIS A 91 -10.56 5.50 8.28
CA HIS A 91 -9.66 4.35 8.14
C HIS A 91 -8.96 4.08 9.47
N ALA A 92 -8.91 2.80 9.87
CA ALA A 92 -8.35 2.34 11.13
C ALA A 92 -6.92 1.81 10.95
N TRP A 93 -5.98 2.45 11.64
CA TRP A 93 -4.56 2.12 11.67
C TRP A 93 -4.21 1.36 12.94
N ASP A 94 -3.78 0.11 12.78
CA ASP A 94 -3.23 -0.69 13.88
C ASP A 94 -1.84 -0.16 14.27
N LEU A 95 -1.68 0.35 15.50
CA LEU A 95 -0.40 0.89 15.99
C LEU A 95 0.51 -0.18 16.57
N THR A 96 0.01 -1.42 16.74
CA THR A 96 0.79 -2.56 17.25
C THR A 96 1.73 -3.14 16.19
N VAL A 97 1.63 -2.70 14.94
CA VAL A 97 2.44 -3.21 13.83
C VAL A 97 3.51 -2.21 13.41
N THR A 98 4.60 -2.74 12.85
CA THR A 98 5.57 -1.90 12.15
C THR A 98 5.04 -1.55 10.76
N TRP A 99 5.03 -0.27 10.42
CA TRP A 99 4.62 0.24 9.11
C TRP A 99 5.83 0.48 8.22
N GLY A 100 5.87 -0.17 7.06
CA GLY A 100 6.84 0.11 6.00
C GLY A 100 6.41 1.29 5.14
N SER A 101 7.38 2.02 4.61
CA SER A 101 7.16 3.10 3.63
C SER A 101 7.93 2.85 2.34
N VAL A 102 7.64 3.64 1.31
CA VAL A 102 8.48 3.68 0.11
C VAL A 102 9.90 4.07 0.52
N GLY A 103 10.91 3.32 0.04
CA GLY A 103 12.32 3.52 0.43
C GLY A 103 12.82 2.65 1.59
N ASN A 104 12.09 1.60 1.97
CA ASN A 104 12.47 0.62 3.00
C ASN A 104 12.62 1.19 4.42
N LEU A 105 12.04 2.36 4.71
CA LEU A 105 11.95 2.84 6.09
C LEU A 105 10.88 2.06 6.85
N ARG A 106 11.11 1.87 8.14
CA ARG A 106 10.22 1.15 9.05
C ARG A 106 9.83 2.07 10.20
N TRP A 107 8.56 2.35 10.30
CA TRP A 107 7.95 3.23 11.28
C TRP A 107 7.25 2.42 12.34
N ARG A 108 7.52 2.75 13.61
CA ARG A 108 6.83 2.17 14.76
C ARG A 108 6.20 3.27 15.58
N TRP A 109 5.04 2.99 16.13
CA TRP A 109 4.42 3.87 17.12
C TRP A 109 5.29 3.91 18.37
N THR A 110 5.45 5.09 18.95
CA THR A 110 6.29 5.28 20.15
C THR A 110 5.55 5.05 21.46
N GLY A 111 4.26 4.74 21.41
CA GLY A 111 3.37 4.73 22.58
C GLY A 111 2.80 6.12 22.92
N GLY A 112 3.17 7.17 22.18
CA GLY A 112 2.74 8.55 22.43
C GLY A 112 1.90 9.14 21.30
N THR A 113 1.20 10.23 21.61
CA THR A 113 0.45 11.04 20.64
C THR A 113 0.84 12.51 20.78
N THR A 114 0.58 13.30 19.74
CA THR A 114 0.58 14.77 19.82
C THR A 114 -0.57 15.28 20.69
N GLU A 115 -0.60 16.58 20.99
CA GLU A 115 -1.74 17.22 21.66
C GLU A 115 -3.06 17.07 20.89
N ALA A 116 -2.98 16.94 19.57
CA ALA A 116 -4.13 16.70 18.70
C ALA A 116 -4.55 15.22 18.63
N GLY A 117 -3.90 14.33 19.38
CA GLY A 117 -4.21 12.89 19.39
C GLY A 117 -3.66 12.11 18.20
N VAL A 118 -2.73 12.69 17.43
CA VAL A 118 -2.09 11.99 16.30
C VAL A 118 -0.94 11.12 16.83
N PRO A 119 -0.85 9.83 16.44
CA PRO A 119 0.23 8.95 16.88
C PRO A 119 1.61 9.49 16.51
N LEU A 120 2.57 9.37 17.42
CA LEU A 120 3.97 9.67 17.16
C LEU A 120 4.68 8.40 16.68
N MET A 121 5.33 8.50 15.53
CA MET A 121 6.01 7.41 14.83
C MET A 121 7.51 7.66 14.82
N ARG A 122 8.32 6.59 14.88
CA ARG A 122 9.79 6.68 14.79
C ARG A 122 10.34 5.65 13.83
N THR A 123 11.43 6.00 13.15
CA THR A 123 12.18 5.09 12.27
C THR A 123 13.59 4.80 12.79
N GLY A 124 13.79 3.62 13.39
CA GLY A 124 15.08 3.22 13.98
C GLY A 124 15.45 3.94 15.28
N GLU A 125 16.64 3.66 15.82
CA GLU A 125 17.15 4.34 17.01
C GLU A 125 17.83 5.67 16.65
N GLY A 126 17.40 6.77 17.27
CA GLY A 126 18.05 8.08 17.16
C GLY A 126 17.34 9.13 16.29
N THR A 127 16.28 8.77 15.57
CA THR A 127 15.40 9.77 14.93
C THR A 127 14.38 10.33 15.90
N GLU A 128 14.13 11.64 15.80
CA GLU A 128 13.04 12.29 16.52
C GLU A 128 11.69 11.70 16.08
N PRO A 129 10.78 11.41 17.03
CA PRO A 129 9.43 10.97 16.68
C PRO A 129 8.71 12.02 15.84
N GLN A 130 8.00 11.56 14.81
CA GLN A 130 7.21 12.41 13.91
C GLN A 130 5.73 12.03 13.98
N PRO A 131 4.80 12.99 13.90
CA PRO A 131 3.38 12.70 13.79
C PRO A 131 3.05 11.79 12.58
N PHE A 132 2.12 10.85 12.75
CA PHE A 132 1.74 9.87 11.73
C PHE A 132 1.26 10.54 10.43
N ASP A 133 0.50 11.62 10.54
CA ASP A 133 0.02 12.40 9.40
C ASP A 133 1.15 13.01 8.58
N LEU A 134 2.20 13.52 9.24
CA LEU A 134 3.42 13.99 8.59
C LEU A 134 4.18 12.83 7.93
N VAL A 135 4.28 11.68 8.60
CA VAL A 135 4.93 10.48 8.04
C VAL A 135 4.21 10.01 6.78
N TRP A 136 2.87 9.97 6.80
CA TRP A 136 2.07 9.62 5.63
C TRP A 136 2.25 10.62 4.48
N ALA A 137 2.23 11.92 4.77
CA ALA A 137 2.39 12.96 3.75
C ALA A 137 3.77 12.92 3.06
N LEU A 138 4.83 12.55 3.80
CA LEU A 138 6.19 12.55 3.28
C LEU A 138 6.66 11.20 2.72
N TYR A 139 6.20 10.10 3.31
CA TYR A 139 6.70 8.75 3.04
C TYR A 139 5.62 7.76 2.60
N GLY A 140 4.35 8.17 2.59
CA GLY A 140 3.23 7.34 2.17
C GLY A 140 3.30 6.93 0.68
N PRO A 141 2.53 5.90 0.27
CA PRO A 141 1.65 5.09 1.12
C PRO A 141 2.44 4.17 2.07
N LEU A 142 1.88 3.96 3.26
CA LEU A 142 2.41 3.04 4.27
C LEU A 142 1.73 1.67 4.19
N PHE A 143 2.48 0.61 4.47
CA PHE A 143 1.99 -0.78 4.45
C PHE A 143 2.45 -1.52 5.70
N ALA A 144 1.64 -2.46 6.20
CA ALA A 144 2.06 -3.30 7.32
C ALA A 144 3.29 -4.14 6.92
N ALA A 145 4.41 -3.98 7.62
CA ALA A 145 5.60 -4.77 7.39
C ALA A 145 5.36 -6.21 7.87
N ALA A 146 5.56 -7.19 7.01
CA ALA A 146 5.35 -8.59 7.36
C ALA A 146 6.23 -9.02 8.55
N GLY A 147 5.61 -9.58 9.58
CA GLY A 147 6.28 -10.32 10.66
C GLY A 147 6.70 -9.54 11.90
N ASP A 148 6.52 -8.22 11.95
CA ASP A 148 6.93 -7.41 13.12
C ASP A 148 5.72 -6.77 13.82
N ARG A 149 5.34 -7.34 14.97
CA ARG A 149 4.65 -6.58 16.02
C ARG A 149 5.65 -5.62 16.65
N ALA A 150 5.26 -4.36 16.79
CA ALA A 150 6.07 -3.27 17.30
C ALA A 150 6.46 -3.48 18.77
#